data_AF-A0A653X6S6-F1
#
_entry.id   AF-A0A653X6S6-F1
#
_cell.length_a   1.000
_cell.length_b   1.000
_cell.length_c   1.000
_cell.angle_alpha   90.00
_cell.angle_beta   90.00
_cell.angle_gamma   90.00
#
_symmetry.space_group_name_H-M   'P 1'
#
loop_
_entity.id
_entity.type
_entity.pdbx_description
1 polymer ?
#
loop_
_entity_poly.entity_id
_entity_poly.type
_entity_poly.pdbx_seq_one_letter_code
_entity_poly.pdbx_strand_id
1 'polypeptide(L)' 'MGFLIVVLVLVAAFAAYKYRVPLMAKVLGQSETRVRSQIERKKRR' A
#
# COMPACT_ATOMS: atom_id res chain seq x y z
N MET A 1 -13.12 -5.91 -24.24
CA MET A 1 -12.33 -4.71 -23.88
C MET A 1 -12.58 -4.23 -22.45
N GLY A 2 -13.83 -4.05 -21.99
CA GLY A 2 -14.11 -3.58 -20.61
C GLY A 2 -13.61 -4.48 -19.46
N PHE A 3 -13.64 -5.80 -19.63
CA PHE A 3 -13.15 -6.75 -18.60
C PHE A 3 -11.65 -6.56 -18.27
N LEU A 4 -10.81 -6.38 -19.29
CA LEU A 4 -9.37 -6.14 -19.10
C LEU A 4 -9.11 -4.82 -18.36
N ILE A 5 -9.91 -3.79 -18.64
CA ILE A 5 -9.80 -2.49 -17.95
C ILE A 5 -10.15 -2.64 -16.47
N VAL A 6 -11.22 -3.37 -16.15
CA VAL A 6 -11.63 -3.63 -14.76
C VAL A 6 -10.54 -4.40 -14.01
N VAL A 7 -9.98 -5.45 -14.63
CA VAL A 7 -8.87 -6.22 -14.05
C VAL A 7 -7.65 -5.33 -13.84
N LEU A 8 -7.30 -4.49 -14.80
CA LEU A 8 -6.15 -3.60 -14.71
C LEU A 8 -6.32 -2.56 -13.59
N VAL A 9 -7.52 -2.00 -13.43
CA VAL A 9 -7.85 -1.09 -12.32
C VAL A 9 -7.76 -1.79 -10.97
N LEU A 10 -8.29 -3.02 -10.87
CA LEU A 10 -8.20 -3.80 -9.63
C LEU A 10 -6.75 -4.14 -9.27
N VAL A 11 -5.94 -4.53 -10.25
CA VAL A 11 -4.52 -4.82 -10.05
C VAL A 11 -3.77 -3.55 -9.62
N ALA A 12 -4.03 -2.40 -10.24
CA ALA A 12 -3.43 -1.13 -9.85
C ALA A 12 -3.82 -0.72 -8.43
N ALA A 13 -5.10 -0.85 -8.06
CA ALA A 13 -5.60 -0.56 -6.72
C ALA A 13 -4.97 -1.50 -5.68
N PHE A 14 -4.86 -2.79 -5.99
CA PHE A 14 -4.26 -3.78 -5.10
C PHE A 14 -2.75 -3.56 -4.92
N ALA A 15 -2.05 -3.24 -6.01
CA ALA A 15 -0.65 -2.87 -5.99
C ALA A 15 -0.44 -1.62 -5.12
N ALA A 16 -1.23 -0.57 -5.31
CA ALA A 16 -1.15 0.62 -4.48
C ALA A 16 -1.35 0.29 -2.99
N TYR A 17 -2.32 -0.57 -2.65
CA TYR A 17 -2.59 -0.95 -1.26
C TYR A 17 -1.45 -1.76 -0.62
N LYS A 18 -0.87 -2.71 -1.37
CA LYS A 18 0.22 -3.58 -0.91
C LYS A 18 1.56 -2.85 -0.85
N TYR A 19 1.88 -2.05 -1.87
CA TYR A 19 3.15 -1.35 -1.97
C TYR A 19 3.21 -0.05 -1.18
N ARG A 20 2.09 0.49 -0.64
CA ARG A 20 2.12 1.72 0.17
C ARG A 20 3.14 1.66 1.32
N VAL A 21 3.21 0.51 2.01
CA VAL A 21 4.05 0.34 3.21
C VAL A 21 5.53 0.23 2.84
N PRO A 22 5.96 -0.65 1.92
CA PRO A 22 7.36 -0.72 1.50
C PRO A 22 7.82 0.56 0.78
N LEU A 23 6.96 1.21 0.00
CA LEU A 23 7.27 2.52 -0.60
C LEU A 23 7.49 3.58 0.47
N MET A 24 6.59 3.69 1.45
CA MET A 24 6.78 4.64 2.55
C MET A 24 7.99 4.29 3.40
N ALA A 25 8.26 3.01 3.65
CA ALA A 25 9.45 2.55 4.35
C ALA A 25 10.74 2.97 3.62
N LYS A 26 10.79 2.80 2.30
CA LYS A 26 11.91 3.24 1.46
C LYS A 26 12.07 4.77 1.44
N VAL A 27 10.98 5.52 1.27
CA VAL A 27 11.02 6.99 1.23
C VAL A 27 11.41 7.59 2.57
N LEU A 28 10.91 7.02 3.67
CA LEU A 28 11.18 7.50 5.03
C LEU A 28 12.51 6.96 5.59
N GLY A 29 13.18 6.03 4.89
CA GLY A 29 14.36 5.33 5.40
C GLY A 29 14.09 4.52 6.68
N GLN A 30 12.83 4.18 6.96
CA GLN A 30 12.41 3.48 8.17
C GLN A 30 12.11 2.00 7.87
N SER A 31 12.29 1.14 8.87
CA SER A 31 11.92 -0.27 8.73
C SER A 31 10.42 -0.43 8.47
N GLU A 32 10.06 -1.35 7.57
CA GLU A 32 8.66 -1.64 7.22
C GLU A 32 7.80 -1.94 8.45
N THR A 33 8.37 -2.62 9.45
CA THR A 33 7.73 -2.91 10.74
C THR A 33 7.35 -1.65 11.50
N ARG A 34 8.18 -0.60 11.46
CA ARG A 34 7.93 0.68 12.16
C ARG A 34 6.84 1.49 11.46
N VAL A 35 6.88 1.56 10.13
CA VAL A 35 5.84 2.22 9.33
C VAL A 35 4.51 1.49 9.45
N ARG A 36 4.51 0.16 9.37
CA ARG A 36 3.31 -0.68 9.55
C ARG A 36 2.68 -0.47 10.92
N SER A 37 3.48 -0.49 11.99
CA SER A 37 2.97 -0.26 13.36
C SER A 37 2.43 1.15 13.57
N GLN A 38 3.01 2.19 12.95
CA GLN A 38 2.47 3.55 13.01
C GLN A 38 1.15 3.69 12.25
N ILE A 39 1.07 3.13 11.04
CA ILE A 39 -0.16 3.12 10.23
C ILE A 39 -1.28 2.35 10.95
N GLU A 40 -0.94 1.21 11.57
CA GLU A 40 -1.89 0.36 12.29
C GLU A 40 -2.38 1.01 13.59
N ARG A 41 -1.49 1.69 14.33
CA ARG A 41 -1.87 2.54 15.48
C ARG A 41 -2.81 3.68 15.07
N LYS A 42 -2.55 4.33 13.93
CA LYS A 42 -3.41 5.41 13.41
C LYS A 42 -4.78 4.88 12.95
N LYS A 43 -4.84 3.68 12.38
CA LYS A 43 -6.10 3.04 11.95
C LYS A 43 -7.00 2.63 13.13
N ARG A 44 -6.43 2.40 14.31
CA ARG A 44 -7.15 2.00 15.53
C ARG A 44 -7.74 3.19 16.32
N ARG A 45 -7.37 4.42 15.96
CA ARG A 45 -7.92 5.66 16.52
C ARG A 45 -8.90 6.27 15.52
#